data_AF-D8UJ94-F1
#
_entry.id   AF-D8UJ94-F1
#
_cell.length_a   1.000
_cell.length_b   1.000
_cell.length_c   1.000
_cell.angle_alpha   90.00
_cell.angle_beta   90.00
_cell.angle_gamma   90.00
#
_symmetry.space_group_name_H-M   'P 1'
#
loop_
_entity.id
_entity.type
_entity.pdbx_description
1 polymer ?
#
loop_
_entity_poly.entity_id
_entity_poly.type
_entity_poly.pdbx_seq_one_letter_code
_entity_poly.pdbx_strand_id
1 'polypeptide(L)'
;PQKLDNSSVHREARFAQFNMPLSAEDVLAILGDTTDAEFPIYRTGDYGGLVYTLCTVLYDLAGRRMMVYRGNPRNGMLGSVLNLDTLVPVEHYRSGEGLQKVEKIEEEEEAAGEEVAGEVQEQGAMWKEEGSGAVRGKQTPQIALPRDVAHQHLP
;
A
#
# COMPACT_ATOMS: atom_id res chain seq x y z
N PRO A 1 19.70 16.70 -27.02
CA PRO A 1 20.48 15.83 -26.10
C PRO A 1 20.00 16.11 -24.66
N GLN A 2 19.78 15.09 -23.82
CA GLN A 2 19.56 15.34 -22.40
C GLN A 2 20.85 15.92 -21.80
N LYS A 3 20.74 17.07 -21.13
CA LYS A 3 21.86 17.71 -20.44
C LYS A 3 21.87 17.17 -19.01
N LEU A 4 22.97 16.53 -18.60
CA LEU A 4 23.13 16.16 -17.19
C LEU A 4 23.17 17.43 -16.35
N ASP A 5 22.32 17.47 -15.33
CA ASP A 5 22.43 18.45 -14.25
C ASP A 5 23.37 17.91 -13.16
N ASN A 6 23.88 18.79 -12.31
CA ASN A 6 24.80 18.38 -11.23
C ASN A 6 24.16 17.33 -10.31
N SER A 7 22.84 17.41 -10.09
CA SER A 7 22.14 16.44 -9.25
C SER A 7 22.15 15.03 -9.81
N SER A 8 22.10 14.85 -11.14
CA SER A 8 22.21 13.55 -11.77
C SER A 8 23.62 12.98 -11.67
N VAL A 9 24.65 13.82 -11.90
CA VAL A 9 26.07 13.39 -11.78
C VAL A 9 26.37 12.87 -10.37
N HIS A 10 25.94 13.59 -9.34
CA HIS A 10 26.15 13.18 -7.95
C HIS A 10 25.44 11.87 -7.61
N ARG A 11 24.16 11.74 -7.98
CA ARG A 11 23.38 10.54 -7.67
C ARG A 11 23.86 9.31 -8.44
N GLU A 12 24.29 9.47 -9.69
CA GLU A 12 24.93 8.39 -10.46
C GLU A 12 26.26 7.97 -9.82
N ALA A 13 27.10 8.93 -9.45
CA ALA A 13 28.37 8.66 -8.77
C ALA A 13 28.18 7.99 -7.41
N ARG A 14 27.15 8.39 -6.65
CA ARG A 14 26.78 7.74 -5.38
C ARG A 14 26.25 6.34 -5.61
N PHE A 15 25.39 6.14 -6.61
CA PHE A 15 24.87 4.82 -6.97
C PHE A 15 25.99 3.83 -7.35
N ALA A 16 27.00 4.30 -8.09
CA ALA A 16 28.14 3.48 -8.51
C ALA A 16 29.04 2.99 -7.35
N GLN A 17 28.88 3.51 -6.14
CA GLN A 17 29.62 3.08 -4.96
C GLN A 17 28.99 1.87 -4.27
N PHE A 18 27.75 1.51 -4.62
CA PHE A 18 27.08 0.34 -4.04
C PHE A 18 27.50 -0.95 -4.77
N ASN A 19 27.57 -2.03 -4.00
CA ASN A 19 27.65 -3.36 -4.57
C ASN A 19 26.32 -3.71 -5.26
N MET A 20 26.37 -4.69 -6.17
CA MET A 20 25.16 -5.23 -6.78
C MET A 20 24.19 -5.71 -5.67
N PRO A 21 22.95 -5.21 -5.62
CA PRO A 21 22.00 -5.63 -4.61
C PRO A 21 21.58 -7.08 -4.83
N LEU A 22 21.48 -7.85 -3.75
CA LEU A 22 21.14 -9.28 -3.79
C LEU A 22 19.76 -9.57 -3.19
N SER A 23 19.16 -8.57 -2.55
CA SER A 23 17.86 -8.66 -1.88
C SER A 23 17.01 -7.41 -2.11
N ALA A 24 15.72 -7.52 -1.78
CA ALA A 24 14.80 -6.38 -1.78
C ALA A 24 15.27 -5.29 -0.79
N GLU A 25 15.75 -5.70 0.37
CA GLU A 25 16.27 -4.84 1.42
C GLU A 25 17.48 -4.03 0.95
N ASP A 26 18.40 -4.65 0.20
CA ASP A 26 19.55 -3.94 -0.39
C ASP A 26 19.10 -2.86 -1.37
N VAL A 27 18.13 -3.18 -2.23
CA VAL A 27 17.58 -2.20 -3.20
C VAL A 27 16.94 -1.02 -2.45
N LEU A 28 16.13 -1.30 -1.42
CA LEU A 28 15.48 -0.26 -0.62
C LEU A 28 16.48 0.59 0.16
N ALA A 29 17.58 -0.01 0.64
CA ALA A 29 18.65 0.73 1.30
C ALA A 29 19.35 1.71 0.36
N ILE A 30 19.59 1.32 -0.90
CA ILE A 30 20.16 2.20 -1.93
C ILE A 30 19.19 3.34 -2.27
N LEU A 31 17.92 3.00 -2.53
CA LEU A 31 16.89 3.99 -2.89
C LEU A 31 16.55 4.96 -1.73
N GLY A 32 16.86 4.56 -0.50
CA GLY A 32 16.73 5.37 0.70
C GLY A 32 18.01 6.11 1.12
N ASP A 33 19.08 6.07 0.32
CA ASP A 33 20.36 6.69 0.67
C ASP A 33 20.26 8.23 0.70
N THR A 34 20.68 8.79 1.84
CA THR A 34 20.77 10.23 2.10
C THR A 34 22.20 10.64 2.43
N THR A 35 23.20 9.89 1.96
CA THR A 35 24.59 10.07 2.40
C THR A 35 25.25 11.25 1.72
N ASP A 36 24.94 11.51 0.45
CA ASP A 36 25.34 12.75 -0.22
C ASP A 36 24.49 13.91 0.34
N ALA A 37 25.15 14.85 1.02
CA ALA A 37 24.48 15.97 1.69
C ALA A 37 23.94 17.04 0.73
N GLU A 38 24.42 17.07 -0.53
CA GLU A 38 24.00 18.08 -1.51
C GLU A 38 22.94 17.50 -2.45
N PHE A 39 23.17 16.28 -2.95
CA PHE A 39 22.27 15.61 -3.89
C PHE A 39 22.06 14.13 -3.52
N PRO A 40 21.35 13.85 -2.41
CA PRO A 40 21.07 12.48 -2.01
C PRO A 40 20.20 11.75 -3.03
N ILE A 41 20.27 10.42 -3.04
CA ILE A 41 19.38 9.59 -3.86
C ILE A 41 17.93 9.76 -3.39
N TYR A 42 17.69 9.64 -2.08
CA TYR A 42 16.40 9.96 -1.48
C TYR A 42 16.34 11.44 -1.09
N ARG A 43 15.38 12.19 -1.66
CA ARG A 43 15.30 13.64 -1.49
C ARG A 43 14.19 14.09 -0.53
N THR A 44 14.53 15.03 0.35
CA THR A 44 13.63 15.61 1.37
C THR A 44 13.44 17.13 1.26
N GLY A 45 13.87 17.76 0.15
CA GLY A 45 13.59 19.15 -0.20
C GLY A 45 14.37 20.25 0.54
N ASP A 46 15.30 19.86 1.39
CA ASP A 46 16.10 20.69 2.30
C ASP A 46 17.50 21.04 1.73
N TYR A 47 17.89 20.47 0.60
CA TYR A 47 19.25 20.60 0.05
C TYR A 47 19.23 21.17 -1.38
N GLY A 48 19.34 22.50 -1.49
CA GLY A 48 19.53 23.20 -2.77
C GLY A 48 18.30 23.36 -3.67
N GLY A 49 17.10 22.98 -3.21
CA GLY A 49 15.84 23.20 -3.94
C GLY A 49 14.66 22.35 -3.42
N LEU A 50 13.43 22.74 -3.80
CA LEU A 50 12.17 22.09 -3.42
C LEU A 50 11.91 20.78 -4.19
N VAL A 51 12.86 19.84 -4.18
CA VAL A 51 12.72 18.55 -4.87
C VAL A 51 12.65 17.43 -3.84
N TYR A 52 11.61 16.60 -3.95
CA TYR A 52 11.28 15.53 -3.01
C TYR A 52 11.16 14.21 -3.75
N THR A 53 11.59 13.12 -3.11
CA THR A 53 11.17 11.78 -3.50
C THR A 53 9.75 11.58 -2.98
N LEU A 54 8.77 11.51 -3.88
CA LEU A 54 7.35 11.38 -3.52
C LEU A 54 6.98 9.94 -3.15
N CYS A 55 7.54 8.98 -3.88
CA CYS A 55 7.35 7.56 -3.61
C CYS A 55 8.54 6.74 -4.08
N THR A 56 8.69 5.56 -3.49
CA THR A 56 9.58 4.51 -3.98
C THR A 56 8.74 3.30 -4.36
N VAL A 57 9.06 2.68 -5.48
CA VAL A 57 8.36 1.48 -5.96
C VAL A 57 9.38 0.36 -6.16
N LEU A 58 9.10 -0.80 -5.58
CA LEU A 58 9.87 -2.02 -5.75
C LEU A 58 9.03 -3.07 -6.48
N TYR A 59 9.59 -3.64 -7.55
CA TYR A 59 8.97 -4.72 -8.31
C TYR A 59 9.63 -6.04 -7.93
N ASP A 60 8.89 -6.90 -7.26
CA ASP A 60 9.24 -8.30 -7.03
C ASP A 60 8.65 -9.14 -8.16
N LEU A 61 9.45 -9.41 -9.18
CA LEU A 61 9.01 -10.15 -10.37
C LEU A 61 8.81 -11.64 -10.09
N ALA A 62 9.58 -12.22 -9.15
CA ALA A 62 9.46 -13.62 -8.78
C ALA A 62 8.17 -13.87 -7.99
N GLY A 63 7.88 -13.01 -7.02
CA GLY A 63 6.63 -13.01 -6.26
C GLY A 63 5.46 -12.35 -6.98
N ARG A 64 5.65 -11.80 -8.18
CA ARG A 64 4.65 -11.09 -8.99
C ARG A 64 3.94 -9.96 -8.25
N ARG A 65 4.70 -9.13 -7.52
CA ARG A 65 4.17 -8.02 -6.70
C ARG A 65 4.87 -6.69 -7.01
N MET A 66 4.11 -5.60 -6.94
CA MET A 66 4.61 -4.24 -6.89
C MET A 66 4.34 -3.66 -5.49
N MET A 67 5.38 -3.17 -4.83
CA MET A 67 5.31 -2.59 -3.50
C MET A 67 5.60 -1.09 -3.59
N VAL A 68 4.67 -0.27 -3.11
CA VAL A 68 4.78 1.19 -3.08
C VAL A 68 5.04 1.63 -1.65
N TYR A 69 6.17 2.30 -1.44
CA TYR A 69 6.61 2.82 -0.15
C TYR A 69 6.29 4.30 -0.03
N ARG A 70 5.81 4.70 1.16
CA ARG A 70 5.61 6.10 1.53
C ARG A 70 6.75 6.55 2.43
N GLY A 71 7.32 7.71 2.12
CA GLY A 71 8.52 8.20 2.80
C GLY A 71 9.78 7.46 2.36
N ASN A 72 10.84 7.55 3.16
CA ASN A 72 12.14 6.97 2.83
C ASN A 72 12.06 5.44 2.94
N PRO A 73 12.31 4.67 1.87
CA PRO A 73 12.15 3.20 1.90
C PRO A 73 13.09 2.49 2.88
N ARG A 74 14.16 3.14 3.36
CA ARG A 74 15.07 2.58 4.37
C ARG A 74 14.45 2.45 5.75
N ASN A 75 13.48 3.30 6.09
CA ASN A 75 12.80 3.32 7.38
C ASN A 75 11.26 3.47 7.26
N GLY A 76 10.77 3.47 6.02
CA GLY A 76 9.42 3.88 5.67
C GLY A 76 8.41 2.76 5.83
N MET A 77 7.15 3.16 5.93
CA MET A 77 6.04 2.23 5.96
C MET A 77 5.71 1.78 4.54
N LEU A 78 5.66 0.46 4.34
CA LEU A 78 5.05 -0.13 3.16
C LEU A 78 3.63 0.42 3.02
N GLY A 79 3.36 1.09 1.90
CA GLY A 79 2.07 1.72 1.63
C GLY A 79 1.09 0.73 1.01
N SER A 80 1.29 0.43 -0.26
CA SER A 80 0.39 -0.43 -1.04
C SER A 80 1.15 -1.58 -1.67
N VAL A 81 0.53 -2.76 -1.70
CA VAL A 81 1.02 -3.93 -2.44
C VAL A 81 0.01 -4.25 -3.52
N LEU A 82 0.47 -4.31 -4.76
CA LEU A 82 -0.33 -4.60 -5.93
C LEU A 82 0.14 -5.91 -6.54
N ASN A 83 -0.79 -6.79 -6.89
CA ASN A 83 -0.48 -8.00 -7.61
C ASN A 83 -0.30 -7.67 -9.09
N LEU A 84 0.83 -8.09 -9.68
CA LEU A 84 1.12 -7.87 -11.09
C LEU A 84 0.18 -8.66 -12.01
N ASP A 85 -0.42 -9.75 -11.53
CA ASP A 85 -1.44 -10.53 -12.26
C ASP A 85 -2.75 -9.78 -12.44
N THR A 86 -3.04 -8.85 -11.54
CA THR A 86 -4.28 -8.06 -11.57
C THR A 86 -4.12 -6.76 -12.34
N LEU A 87 -2.90 -6.44 -12.82
CA LEU A 87 -2.67 -5.26 -13.63
C LEU A 87 -3.18 -5.50 -15.05
N VAL A 88 -4.22 -4.77 -15.44
CA VAL A 88 -4.76 -4.79 -16.80
C VAL A 88 -3.91 -3.90 -17.73
N PRO A 89 -3.62 -4.35 -18.96
CA PRO A 89 -2.91 -3.54 -19.96
C PRO A 89 -3.64 -2.22 -20.25
N VAL A 90 -2.87 -1.14 -20.44
CA VAL A 90 -3.37 0.22 -20.71
C VAL A 90 -4.27 0.29 -21.95
N GLU A 91 -4.10 -0.64 -22.90
CA GLU A 91 -4.97 -0.82 -24.08
C GLU A 91 -6.46 -0.88 -23.68
N HIS A 92 -6.78 -1.52 -22.55
CA HIS A 92 -8.15 -1.67 -22.04
C HIS A 92 -8.70 -0.40 -21.38
N TYR A 93 -7.83 0.50 -20.92
CA TYR A 93 -8.25 1.77 -20.31
C TYR A 93 -8.62 2.82 -21.35
N ARG A 94 -8.02 2.76 -22.55
CA ARG A 94 -8.29 3.72 -23.64
C ARG A 94 -9.49 3.35 -24.51
N SER A 95 -9.88 2.09 -24.56
CA SER A 95 -11.05 1.63 -25.35
C SER A 95 -12.40 1.87 -24.67
N GLY A 96 -12.44 2.30 -23.40
CA GLY A 96 -13.68 2.42 -22.62
C GLY A 96 -14.25 1.06 -22.16
N GLU A 97 -13.67 -0.06 -22.60
CA GLU A 97 -14.09 -1.42 -22.23
C GLU A 97 -13.66 -1.80 -20.81
N GLY A 98 -12.58 -1.20 -20.29
CA GLY A 98 -12.13 -1.41 -18.91
C GLY A 98 -13.08 -0.86 -17.85
N LEU A 99 -13.84 0.20 -18.15
CA LEU A 99 -14.85 0.78 -17.24
C LEU A 99 -16.05 -0.15 -17.07
N GLN A 100 -16.52 -0.76 -18.17
CA GLN A 100 -17.66 -1.68 -18.14
C GLN A 100 -17.37 -2.97 -17.35
N LYS A 101 -16.10 -3.39 -17.27
CA LYS A 101 -15.72 -4.59 -16.51
C LYS A 101 -15.66 -4.33 -15.01
N VAL A 102 -15.35 -3.11 -14.56
CA VAL A 102 -15.37 -2.75 -13.14
C VAL A 102 -16.80 -2.59 -12.65
N GLU A 103 -17.67 -1.93 -13.42
CA GLU A 103 -19.11 -1.82 -13.09
C GLU A 103 -19.80 -3.20 -13.04
N LYS A 104 -19.43 -4.13 -13.94
CA LYS A 104 -19.94 -5.51 -13.88
C LYS A 104 -19.49 -6.30 -12.66
N ILE A 105 -18.28 -6.05 -12.15
CA ILE A 105 -17.80 -6.74 -10.94
C ILE A 105 -18.56 -6.23 -9.71
N GLU A 106 -18.88 -4.94 -9.66
CA GLU A 106 -19.70 -4.36 -8.59
C GLU A 106 -21.16 -4.85 -8.66
N GLU A 107 -21.77 -4.95 -9.85
CA GLU A 107 -23.12 -5.51 -10.01
C GLU A 107 -23.19 -7.02 -9.69
N GLU A 108 -22.16 -7.81 -10.03
CA GLU A 108 -22.13 -9.24 -9.72
C GLU A 108 -21.89 -9.51 -8.22
N GLU A 109 -21.12 -8.67 -7.50
CA GLU A 109 -21.00 -8.76 -6.03
C GLU A 109 -22.28 -8.31 -5.31
N GLU A 110 -22.99 -7.29 -5.81
CA GLU A 110 -24.28 -6.85 -5.25
C GLU A 110 -25.36 -7.92 -5.46
N ALA A 111 -25.43 -8.53 -6.65
CA ALA A 111 -26.36 -9.62 -6.95
C ALA A 111 -26.07 -10.88 -6.12
N ALA A 112 -24.80 -11.24 -5.94
CA ALA A 112 -24.41 -12.35 -5.07
C ALA A 112 -24.69 -12.06 -3.58
N GLY A 113 -24.58 -10.80 -3.15
CA GLY A 113 -24.96 -10.37 -1.80
C GLY A 113 -26.47 -10.46 -1.55
N GLU A 114 -27.30 -10.20 -2.55
CA GLU A 114 -28.76 -10.30 -2.47
C GLU A 114 -29.26 -11.74 -2.50
N GLU A 115 -28.63 -12.62 -3.27
CA GLU A 115 -28.97 -14.06 -3.33
C GLU A 115 -28.64 -14.76 -1.99
N VAL A 116 -27.50 -14.42 -1.37
CA VAL A 116 -27.15 -14.91 -0.02
C VAL A 116 -28.08 -14.35 1.06
N ALA A 117 -28.56 -13.11 0.92
CA ALA A 117 -29.54 -12.54 1.85
C ALA A 117 -30.92 -13.22 1.76
N GLY A 118 -31.32 -13.65 0.56
CA GLY A 118 -32.54 -14.44 0.33
C GLY A 118 -32.48 -15.84 0.94
N GLU A 119 -31.35 -16.53 0.80
CA GLU A 119 -31.15 -17.88 1.36
C GLU A 119 -31.08 -17.87 2.90
N VAL A 120 -30.52 -16.81 3.49
CA VAL A 120 -30.51 -16.61 4.96
C VAL A 120 -31.89 -16.26 5.51
N GLN A 121 -32.77 -15.61 4.72
CA GLN A 121 -34.15 -15.34 5.12
C GLN A 121 -35.04 -16.60 5.09
N GLU A 122 -34.88 -17.50 4.13
CA GLU A 122 -35.60 -18.79 4.13
C GLU A 122 -35.14 -19.70 5.28
N GLN A 123 -33.84 -19.75 5.59
CA GLN A 123 -33.34 -20.50 6.74
C GLN A 123 -33.73 -19.83 8.08
N GLY A 124 -33.81 -18.49 8.12
CA GLY A 124 -34.29 -17.74 9.29
C GLY A 124 -35.80 -17.85 9.55
N ALA A 125 -36.61 -18.15 8.53
CA ALA A 125 -38.03 -18.41 8.66
C ALA A 125 -38.31 -19.81 9.25
N MET A 126 -37.43 -20.79 9.01
CA MET A 126 -37.54 -22.14 9.55
C MET A 126 -37.23 -22.22 11.06
N TRP A 127 -36.50 -21.25 11.63
CA TRP A 127 -36.16 -21.21 13.06
C TRP A 127 -37.14 -20.38 13.92
N LYS A 128 -38.19 -19.78 13.34
CA LYS A 128 -39.13 -18.92 14.09
C LYS A 128 -40.33 -19.64 14.72
N GLU A 129 -40.47 -20.96 14.57
CA GLU A 129 -41.52 -21.72 15.28
C GLU A 129 -41.05 -22.37 16.60
N GLU A 130 -39.75 -22.36 16.93
CA GLU A 130 -39.27 -22.88 18.21
C GLU A 130 -38.35 -21.89 18.92
N GLY A 131 -38.90 -21.08 19.84
CA GLY A 131 -38.07 -20.25 20.71
C GLY A 131 -38.71 -19.01 21.33
N SER A 132 -39.87 -19.17 21.98
CA SER A 132 -40.36 -18.17 22.93
C SER A 132 -39.42 -18.12 24.15
N GLY A 133 -38.67 -17.02 24.31
CA GLY A 133 -37.74 -16.86 25.43
C GLY A 133 -37.14 -15.46 25.58
N ALA A 134 -37.88 -14.59 26.29
CA ALA A 134 -37.44 -13.45 27.11
C ALA A 134 -36.27 -12.55 26.66
N VAL A 135 -36.64 -11.30 26.34
CA VAL A 135 -35.77 -10.12 26.16
C VAL A 135 -35.12 -9.69 27.50
N ARG A 136 -33.79 -9.49 27.51
CA ARG A 136 -33.09 -8.71 28.56
C ARG A 136 -31.94 -7.88 27.96
N GLY A 137 -32.09 -6.55 28.06
CA GLY A 137 -31.03 -5.55 28.26
C GLY A 137 -29.86 -5.46 27.28
N LYS A 138 -29.87 -4.43 26.43
CA LYS A 138 -28.71 -3.99 25.63
C LYS A 138 -27.58 -3.48 26.54
N GLN A 139 -26.37 -3.99 26.38
CA GLN A 139 -25.12 -3.35 26.80
C GLN A 139 -24.12 -3.38 25.64
N THR A 140 -23.79 -2.21 25.13
CA THR A 140 -22.70 -1.99 24.16
C THR A 140 -21.36 -2.09 24.90
N PRO A 141 -20.39 -2.92 24.47
CA PRO A 141 -19.06 -2.89 25.07
C PRO A 141 -18.27 -1.69 24.52
N GLN A 142 -17.86 -0.79 25.40
CA GLN A 142 -16.84 0.23 25.10
C GLN A 142 -15.48 -0.47 25.00
N ILE A 143 -14.83 -0.36 23.85
CA ILE A 143 -13.44 -0.78 23.68
C ILE A 143 -12.56 0.33 24.29
N ALA A 144 -11.82 -0.02 25.34
CA ALA A 144 -10.86 0.87 25.99
C ALA A 144 -9.57 0.98 25.18
N LEU A 145 -9.15 2.21 24.86
CA LEU A 145 -7.80 2.49 24.35
C LEU A 145 -6.81 2.50 25.53
N PRO A 146 -5.66 1.80 25.45
CA PRO A 146 -4.61 1.94 26.46
C PRO A 146 -4.00 3.35 26.42
N ARG A 147 -3.98 4.00 27.58
CA ARG A 147 -3.23 5.23 27.85
C ARG A 147 -1.75 4.89 28.08
N ASP A 148 -0.91 5.79 27.58
CA ASP A 148 0.52 6.00 27.77
C ASP A 148 1.21 5.28 28.95
N VAL A 149 2.40 4.74 28.67
CA VAL A 149 3.49 4.72 29.65
C VAL A 149 4.68 5.46 29.06
N ALA A 150 4.98 6.59 29.69
CA ALA A 150 6.06 7.49 29.39
C ALA A 150 7.40 7.04 30.02
N HIS A 151 8.50 7.47 29.38
CA HIS A 151 9.84 7.77 29.92
C HIS A 151 10.63 6.74 30.74
N GLN A 152 11.83 6.42 30.25
CA GLN A 152 13.10 6.23 31.01
C GLN A 152 14.28 6.16 30.01
N HIS A 153 15.05 7.24 29.85
CA HIS A 153 16.40 7.48 30.42
C HIS A 153 17.53 6.61 29.84
N LEU A 154 18.39 7.28 29.06
CA LEU A 154 19.74 6.88 28.66
C LEU A 154 20.70 6.85 29.87
N PRO A 155 21.72 5.99 29.82
CA PRO A 155 23.11 6.39 30.05
C PRO A 155 23.88 6.58 28.75
#